data_AF-A0AAV7E5I0-F1
#
_entry.id   AF-A0AAV7E5I0-F1
#
_cell.length_a   1.000
_cell.length_b   1.000
_cell.length_c   1.000
_cell.angle_alpha   90.00
_cell.angle_beta   90.00
_cell.angle_gamma   90.00
#
_symmetry.space_group_name_H-M   'P 1'
#
loop_
_entity.id
_entity.type
_entity.pdbx_description
1 polymer ?
#
loop_
_entity_poly.entity_id
_entity_poly.type
_entity_poly.pdbx_seq_one_letter_code
_entity_poly.pdbx_strand_id
1 'polypeptide(L)'
;MASALNPVEGGVEELTLTVKWSGKEYAVRVCGDDTVGELKRRICEVTNVLPKRQKLLYPKLGSRLNDDAIVLSQLQLKPSIKMTMIGTVEDDIIVEPVDAPEIIDDFELGEDEVVDIKDNDVNKQKLRRRVSQYKIKLLNPCREGKKLLVLDIDYTLFDHRSAAENPLELMRPYLHEFLTAAYAEYDIVIWSATSMKWVELKMGQLGVLNNPNYKITALLDHLAMISVQSHSGRTFECKPLGLIWDQFPQFYSRKNTIMFDDLKRNFVMNPQNGLTIRPFRKAHLNRGTDQELSKLTQYLLAIAELDDLSKLNHDRWEVFTEDNGKRRRRV
;
A
#
# COMPACT_ATOMS: atom_id res chain seq x y z
N MET A 1 -31.50 -47.61 14.38
CA MET A 1 -30.11 -47.14 14.23
C MET A 1 -30.11 -45.99 13.24
N ALA A 2 -30.19 -44.76 13.75
CA ALA A 2 -30.11 -43.55 12.94
C ALA A 2 -28.66 -43.07 12.97
N SER A 3 -27.99 -43.00 11.82
CA SER A 3 -26.65 -42.44 11.71
C SER A 3 -26.74 -40.92 11.86
N ALA A 4 -26.14 -40.41 12.94
CA ALA A 4 -25.92 -38.99 13.11
C ALA A 4 -24.99 -38.48 12.00
N LEU A 5 -25.48 -37.51 11.23
CA LEU A 5 -24.66 -36.68 10.36
C LEU A 5 -23.82 -35.76 11.25
N ASN A 6 -22.51 -35.90 11.16
CA ASN A 6 -21.55 -34.96 11.76
C ASN A 6 -21.78 -33.55 11.18
N PRO A 7 -21.76 -32.50 12.01
CA PRO A 7 -21.72 -31.13 11.50
C PRO A 7 -20.36 -30.89 10.84
N VAL A 8 -20.42 -30.49 9.58
CA VAL A 8 -19.25 -30.08 8.78
C VAL A 8 -18.66 -28.83 9.41
N GLU A 9 -17.35 -28.87 9.68
CA GLU A 9 -16.56 -27.72 10.13
C GLU A 9 -16.78 -26.51 9.21
N GLY A 10 -16.89 -25.32 9.80
CA GLY A 10 -17.30 -24.06 9.16
C GLY A 10 -16.44 -23.64 7.98
N GLY A 11 -16.72 -24.20 6.81
CA GLY A 11 -16.24 -23.70 5.52
C GLY A 11 -16.89 -22.37 5.20
N VAL A 12 -16.07 -21.36 4.95
CA VAL A 12 -16.52 -20.06 4.48
C VAL A 12 -17.25 -20.25 3.14
N GLU A 13 -18.51 -19.81 3.05
CA GLU A 13 -19.34 -19.99 1.85
C GLU A 13 -18.72 -19.24 0.66
N GLU A 14 -18.16 -19.95 -0.30
CA GLU A 14 -17.65 -19.36 -1.54
C GLU A 14 -18.80 -19.02 -2.49
N LEU A 15 -18.86 -17.77 -2.93
CA LEU A 15 -19.83 -17.26 -3.89
C LEU A 15 -19.13 -16.89 -5.19
N THR A 16 -19.72 -17.32 -6.31
CA THR A 16 -19.35 -16.80 -7.64
C THR A 16 -20.43 -15.83 -8.11
N LEU A 17 -20.04 -14.58 -8.31
CA LEU A 17 -20.90 -13.49 -8.77
C LEU A 17 -20.53 -13.13 -10.22
N THR A 18 -21.53 -12.81 -11.05
CA THR A 18 -21.28 -12.31 -12.41
C THR A 18 -21.48 -10.81 -12.43
N VAL A 19 -20.45 -10.07 -12.84
CA VAL A 19 -20.48 -8.62 -12.99
C VAL A 19 -20.43 -8.25 -14.48
N LYS A 20 -21.45 -7.52 -14.95
CA LYS A 20 -21.49 -6.98 -16.31
C LYS A 20 -20.94 -5.57 -16.32
N TRP A 21 -19.88 -5.33 -17.08
CA TRP A 21 -19.27 -4.01 -17.25
C TRP A 21 -18.75 -3.84 -18.70
N SER A 22 -18.98 -2.66 -19.27
CA SER A 22 -18.57 -2.31 -20.64
C SER A 22 -18.92 -3.39 -21.69
N GLY A 23 -20.15 -3.91 -21.61
CA GLY A 23 -20.66 -4.95 -22.52
C GLY A 23 -20.12 -6.37 -22.30
N LYS A 24 -19.15 -6.57 -21.39
CA LYS A 24 -18.55 -7.88 -21.04
C LYS A 24 -19.06 -8.40 -19.70
N GLU A 25 -19.03 -9.72 -19.51
CA GLU A 25 -19.35 -10.38 -18.24
C GLU A 25 -18.07 -10.91 -17.59
N TYR A 26 -17.91 -10.67 -16.29
CA TYR A 26 -16.77 -11.09 -15.48
C TYR A 26 -17.27 -11.96 -14.32
N ALA A 27 -16.69 -13.15 -14.17
CA ALA A 27 -16.97 -14.03 -13.03
C ALA A 27 -16.00 -13.71 -11.88
N VAL A 28 -16.55 -13.32 -10.74
CA VAL A 28 -15.81 -12.87 -9.56
C VAL A 28 -16.10 -13.83 -8.41
N ARG A 29 -15.05 -14.44 -7.86
CA ARG A 29 -15.14 -15.35 -6.70
C ARG A 29 -14.82 -14.59 -5.42
N VAL A 30 -15.74 -14.67 -4.47
CA VAL A 30 -15.68 -14.03 -3.15
C VAL A 30 -16.17 -15.00 -2.08
N CYS A 31 -15.83 -14.72 -0.84
CA CYS A 31 -16.26 -15.46 0.33
C CYS A 31 -17.42 -14.74 1.04
N GLY A 32 -18.29 -15.45 1.75
CA GLY A 32 -19.42 -14.85 2.46
C GLY A 32 -19.03 -13.87 3.58
N ASP A 33 -17.81 -13.99 4.11
CA ASP A 33 -17.19 -13.10 5.09
C ASP A 33 -16.43 -11.92 4.45
N ASP A 34 -16.29 -11.89 3.13
CA ASP A 34 -15.76 -10.73 2.42
C ASP A 34 -16.72 -9.55 2.55
N THR A 35 -16.22 -8.32 2.44
CA THR A 35 -17.06 -7.11 2.41
C THR A 35 -17.41 -6.70 0.98
N VAL A 36 -18.36 -5.76 0.82
CA VAL A 36 -18.62 -5.10 -0.46
C VAL A 36 -17.35 -4.46 -1.03
N GLY A 37 -16.51 -3.87 -0.18
CA GLY A 37 -15.21 -3.35 -0.60
C GLY A 37 -14.31 -4.42 -1.19
N GLU A 38 -14.34 -5.65 -0.66
CA GLU A 38 -13.58 -6.78 -1.20
C GLU A 38 -14.14 -7.27 -2.52
N LEU A 39 -15.46 -7.34 -2.66
CA LEU A 39 -16.09 -7.57 -3.97
C LEU A 39 -15.64 -6.54 -4.99
N LYS A 40 -15.66 -5.24 -4.63
CA LYS A 40 -15.18 -4.18 -5.52
C LYS A 40 -13.70 -4.38 -5.89
N ARG A 41 -12.84 -4.79 -4.95
CA ARG A 41 -11.43 -5.12 -5.27
C ARG A 41 -11.31 -6.28 -6.24
N ARG A 42 -12.06 -7.37 -6.05
CA ARG A 42 -12.02 -8.49 -7.01
C ARG A 42 -12.55 -8.11 -8.39
N ILE A 43 -13.51 -7.18 -8.46
CA ILE A 43 -13.93 -6.57 -9.73
C ILE A 43 -12.80 -5.72 -10.31
N CYS A 44 -12.07 -4.95 -9.49
CA CYS A 44 -10.92 -4.16 -9.92
C CYS A 44 -9.85 -5.06 -10.54
N GLU A 45 -9.54 -6.22 -9.96
CA GLU A 45 -8.54 -7.17 -10.47
C GLU A 45 -8.86 -7.67 -11.90
N VAL A 46 -10.14 -7.77 -12.26
CA VAL A 46 -10.57 -8.27 -13.58
C VAL A 46 -10.99 -7.16 -14.56
N THR A 47 -11.15 -5.91 -14.08
CA THR A 47 -11.62 -4.78 -14.91
C THR A 47 -10.68 -3.58 -14.93
N ASN A 48 -9.72 -3.47 -14.02
CA ASN A 48 -8.90 -2.28 -13.73
C ASN A 48 -9.69 -1.00 -13.35
N VAL A 49 -10.97 -1.12 -13.01
CA VAL A 49 -11.76 -0.02 -12.46
C VAL A 49 -11.54 0.04 -10.96
N LEU A 50 -11.01 1.15 -10.42
CA LEU A 50 -10.75 1.28 -8.97
C LEU A 50 -12.04 1.13 -8.14
N PRO A 51 -11.99 0.53 -6.92
CA PRO A 51 -13.16 0.39 -6.05
C PRO A 51 -13.97 1.68 -5.86
N LYS A 52 -13.28 2.82 -5.65
CA LYS A 52 -13.90 4.15 -5.50
C LYS A 52 -14.68 4.63 -6.74
N ARG A 53 -14.43 4.05 -7.91
CA ARG A 53 -15.11 4.35 -9.18
C ARG A 53 -16.14 3.30 -9.58
N GLN A 54 -16.32 2.27 -8.78
CA GLN A 54 -17.30 1.22 -9.06
C GLN A 54 -18.63 1.56 -8.42
N LYS A 55 -19.64 1.75 -9.26
CA LYS A 55 -21.04 1.79 -8.86
C LYS A 55 -21.70 0.47 -9.21
N LEU A 56 -21.89 -0.38 -8.20
CA LEU A 56 -22.55 -1.67 -8.34
C LEU A 56 -24.08 -1.48 -8.31
N LEU A 57 -24.76 -2.02 -9.32
CA LEU A 57 -26.20 -1.92 -9.49
C LEU A 57 -26.83 -3.29 -9.44
N TYR A 58 -27.63 -3.51 -8.40
CA TYR A 58 -28.52 -4.66 -8.30
C TYR A 58 -29.86 -4.23 -7.69
N PRO A 59 -31.00 -4.34 -8.42
CA PRO A 59 -32.27 -3.75 -8.00
C PRO A 59 -32.76 -4.12 -6.59
N LYS A 60 -32.44 -5.32 -6.10
CA LYS A 60 -32.90 -5.78 -4.78
C LYS A 60 -32.06 -5.28 -3.60
N LEU A 61 -30.85 -4.80 -3.85
CA LEU A 61 -29.91 -4.38 -2.80
C LEU A 61 -29.70 -2.86 -2.76
N GLY A 62 -30.14 -2.14 -3.79
CA GLY A 62 -30.18 -0.67 -3.80
C GLY A 62 -28.84 -0.05 -3.39
N SER A 63 -28.88 0.88 -2.44
CA SER A 63 -27.71 1.60 -1.93
C SER A 63 -26.80 0.79 -1.01
N ARG A 64 -27.19 -0.41 -0.57
CA ARG A 64 -26.35 -1.23 0.34
C ARG A 64 -25.04 -1.66 -0.31
N LEU A 65 -24.97 -1.73 -1.64
CA LEU A 65 -23.73 -2.01 -2.37
C LEU A 65 -22.78 -0.81 -2.47
N ASN A 66 -23.17 0.35 -1.93
CA ASN A 66 -22.29 1.51 -1.83
C ASN A 66 -21.51 1.58 -0.51
N ASP A 67 -21.89 0.77 0.49
CA ASP A 67 -21.22 0.71 1.78
C ASP A 67 -20.18 -0.42 1.77
N ASP A 68 -18.91 -0.04 1.69
CA ASP A 68 -17.78 -0.95 1.55
C ASP A 68 -17.52 -1.79 2.81
N ALA A 69 -18.10 -1.42 3.95
CA ALA A 69 -17.97 -2.13 5.22
C ALA A 69 -18.97 -3.29 5.38
N ILE A 70 -20.04 -3.34 4.57
CA ILE A 70 -21.05 -4.40 4.69
C ILE A 70 -20.45 -5.75 4.27
N VAL A 71 -20.60 -6.76 5.13
CA VAL A 71 -20.22 -8.14 4.84
C VAL A 71 -21.20 -8.78 3.84
N LEU A 72 -20.69 -9.50 2.85
CA LEU A 72 -21.48 -10.08 1.75
C LEU A 72 -22.57 -11.06 2.22
N SER A 73 -22.32 -11.84 3.28
CA SER A 73 -23.33 -12.71 3.89
C SER A 73 -24.57 -11.94 4.39
N GLN A 74 -24.42 -10.68 4.79
CA GLN A 74 -25.54 -9.82 5.23
C GLN A 74 -26.41 -9.33 4.07
N LEU A 75 -25.94 -9.50 2.83
CA LEU A 75 -26.66 -9.11 1.61
C LEU A 75 -27.54 -10.24 1.06
N GLN A 76 -27.50 -11.45 1.64
CA GLN A 76 -28.29 -12.61 1.20
C GLN A 76 -28.24 -12.83 -0.32
N LEU A 77 -27.03 -12.72 -0.89
CA LEU A 77 -26.79 -12.86 -2.31
C LEU A 77 -27.08 -14.30 -2.75
N LYS A 78 -27.88 -14.48 -3.81
CA LYS A 78 -28.07 -15.81 -4.40
C LYS A 78 -26.82 -16.23 -5.17
N PRO A 79 -26.41 -17.51 -5.10
CA PRO A 79 -25.37 -18.05 -5.98
C PRO A 79 -25.80 -17.83 -7.44
N SER A 80 -24.93 -17.24 -8.28
CA SER A 80 -25.21 -16.89 -9.70
C SER A 80 -25.98 -15.58 -9.96
N ILE A 81 -25.94 -14.63 -9.02
CA ILE A 81 -26.43 -13.27 -9.28
C ILE A 81 -25.65 -12.59 -10.42
N LYS A 82 -26.39 -11.96 -11.34
CA LYS A 82 -25.85 -11.04 -12.34
C LYS A 82 -26.10 -9.60 -11.88
N MET A 83 -25.02 -8.84 -11.66
CA MET A 83 -25.08 -7.42 -11.32
C MET A 83 -24.44 -6.58 -12.43
N THR A 84 -24.89 -5.34 -12.58
CA THR A 84 -24.29 -4.39 -13.53
C THR A 84 -23.35 -3.48 -12.76
N MET A 85 -22.14 -3.25 -13.28
CA MET A 85 -21.21 -2.26 -12.74
C MET A 85 -21.07 -1.10 -13.73
N ILE A 86 -21.14 0.12 -13.20
CA ILE A 86 -20.77 1.35 -13.91
C ILE A 86 -19.46 1.84 -13.30
N GLY A 87 -18.49 2.14 -14.14
CA GLY A 87 -17.20 2.69 -13.73
C GLY A 87 -16.26 2.86 -14.93
N THR A 88 -15.18 3.59 -14.73
CA THR A 88 -14.18 3.92 -15.75
C THR A 88 -12.81 3.49 -15.23
N VAL A 89 -11.99 2.88 -16.10
CA VAL A 89 -10.60 2.50 -15.76
C VAL A 89 -9.72 3.74 -15.68
N GLU A 90 -8.69 3.72 -14.83
CA GLU A 90 -7.77 4.86 -14.70
C GLU A 90 -7.03 5.17 -16.01
N ASP A 91 -6.82 4.17 -16.87
CA ASP A 91 -6.13 4.33 -18.14
C ASP A 91 -6.89 5.24 -19.11
N ASP A 92 -8.22 5.26 -19.06
CA ASP A 92 -9.07 6.12 -19.89
C ASP A 92 -9.19 7.54 -19.31
N ILE A 93 -8.68 7.78 -18.09
CA ILE A 93 -8.74 9.07 -17.42
C ILE A 93 -7.53 9.90 -17.86
N ILE A 94 -7.83 11.05 -18.46
CA ILE A 94 -6.82 12.00 -18.96
C ILE A 94 -6.47 13.03 -17.87
N VAL A 95 -7.39 13.31 -16.96
CA VAL A 95 -7.24 14.33 -15.91
C VAL A 95 -6.78 13.68 -14.61
N GLU A 96 -5.73 14.24 -13.99
CA GLU A 96 -5.24 13.79 -12.70
C GLU A 96 -6.33 13.85 -11.62
N PRO A 97 -6.44 12.82 -10.75
CA PRO A 97 -7.35 12.86 -9.62
C PRO A 97 -6.81 13.76 -8.49
N VAL A 98 -6.62 15.06 -8.78
CA VAL A 98 -6.19 16.07 -7.79
C VAL A 98 -7.30 16.36 -6.77
N ASP A 99 -8.56 16.02 -7.11
CA ASP A 99 -9.77 16.37 -6.35
C ASP A 99 -10.32 15.26 -5.43
N ALA A 100 -9.63 14.12 -5.28
CA ALA A 100 -10.07 13.12 -4.30
C ALA A 100 -10.05 13.73 -2.89
N PRO A 101 -10.99 13.47 -1.97
CA PRO A 101 -10.89 13.98 -0.60
C PRO A 101 -9.54 13.59 0.01
N GLU A 102 -8.93 14.50 0.76
CA GLU A 102 -7.67 14.24 1.43
C GLU A 102 -7.86 13.07 2.39
N ILE A 103 -7.04 12.02 2.24
CA ILE A 103 -7.09 10.91 3.19
C ILE A 103 -6.26 11.31 4.42
N ILE A 104 -6.87 12.12 5.28
CA ILE A 104 -6.34 12.43 6.60
C ILE A 104 -6.25 11.11 7.36
N ASP A 105 -5.13 10.85 8.04
CA ASP A 105 -5.04 9.72 8.97
C ASP A 105 -5.83 10.04 10.24
N ASP A 106 -7.15 9.92 10.13
CA ASP A 106 -8.08 9.96 11.27
C ASP A 106 -8.13 8.61 12.02
N PHE A 107 -7.34 7.64 11.56
CA PHE A 107 -7.15 6.35 12.21
C PHE A 107 -6.10 6.47 13.32
N GLU A 108 -6.50 7.01 14.47
CA GLU A 108 -5.75 6.82 15.72
C GLU A 108 -5.89 5.36 16.19
N LEU A 109 -5.21 4.44 15.48
CA LEU A 109 -5.14 3.04 15.88
C LEU A 109 -4.25 2.94 17.13
N GLY A 110 -4.82 2.48 18.24
CA GLY A 110 -4.05 2.13 19.43
C GLY A 110 -3.11 0.95 19.17
N GLU A 111 -2.06 0.80 19.99
CA GLU A 111 -1.09 -0.30 19.85
C GLU A 111 -1.77 -1.68 19.84
N ASP A 112 -2.77 -1.89 20.71
CA ASP A 112 -3.54 -3.13 20.79
C ASP A 112 -4.31 -3.41 19.47
N GLU A 113 -4.92 -2.40 18.86
CA GLU A 113 -5.67 -2.55 17.61
C GLU A 113 -4.72 -2.89 16.43
N VAL A 114 -3.50 -2.35 16.44
CA VAL A 114 -2.47 -2.70 15.44
C VAL A 114 -2.01 -4.16 15.58
N VAL A 115 -1.76 -4.61 16.82
CA VAL A 115 -1.39 -6.01 17.09
C VAL A 115 -2.51 -6.94 16.63
N ASP A 116 -3.74 -6.63 16.98
CA ASP A 116 -4.92 -7.37 16.58
C ASP A 116 -5.06 -7.51 15.07
N ILE A 117 -4.92 -6.41 14.33
CA ILE A 117 -5.03 -6.40 12.86
C ILE A 117 -3.95 -7.27 12.21
N LYS A 118 -2.71 -7.10 12.67
CA LYS A 118 -1.54 -7.83 12.16
C LYS A 118 -1.67 -9.32 12.42
N ASP A 119 -2.15 -9.70 13.61
CA ASP A 119 -2.22 -11.09 14.03
C ASP A 119 -3.50 -11.82 13.63
N ASN A 120 -4.50 -11.09 13.13
CA ASN A 120 -5.74 -11.62 12.57
C ASN A 120 -5.49 -12.59 11.39
N ASP A 121 -6.02 -13.81 11.51
CA ASP A 121 -5.83 -14.87 10.51
C ASP A 121 -6.50 -14.58 9.16
N VAL A 122 -7.62 -13.86 9.14
CA VAL A 122 -8.29 -13.44 7.91
C VAL A 122 -7.40 -12.47 7.13
N ASN A 123 -6.79 -11.49 7.82
CA ASN A 123 -5.85 -10.54 7.20
C ASN A 123 -4.60 -11.26 6.68
N LYS A 124 -4.06 -12.25 7.43
CA LYS A 124 -2.95 -13.11 6.98
C LYS A 124 -3.33 -13.94 5.75
N GLN A 125 -4.56 -14.46 5.67
CA GLN A 125 -5.03 -15.22 4.52
C GLN A 125 -5.19 -14.33 3.28
N LYS A 126 -5.68 -13.08 3.45
CA LYS A 126 -5.72 -12.08 2.37
C LYS A 126 -4.33 -11.79 1.82
N LEU A 127 -3.32 -11.65 2.69
CA LEU A 127 -1.93 -11.51 2.26
C LEU A 127 -1.45 -12.71 1.43
N ARG A 128 -1.66 -13.95 1.91
CA ARG A 128 -1.28 -15.17 1.16
C ARG A 128 -1.94 -15.24 -0.22
N ARG A 129 -3.23 -14.88 -0.30
CA ARG A 129 -3.96 -14.77 -1.58
C ARG A 129 -3.29 -13.74 -2.50
N ARG A 130 -2.98 -12.54 -1.98
CA ARG A 130 -2.30 -11.47 -2.73
C ARG A 130 -0.93 -11.91 -3.25
N VAL A 131 -0.11 -12.61 -2.45
CA VAL A 131 1.19 -13.18 -2.87
C VAL A 131 1.04 -14.15 -4.03
N SER A 132 -0.01 -14.98 -4.02
CA SER A 132 -0.26 -15.92 -5.11
C SER A 132 -0.67 -15.24 -6.41
N GLN A 133 -1.46 -14.16 -6.34
CA GLN A 133 -2.12 -13.52 -7.48
C GLN A 133 -1.30 -12.37 -8.09
N TYR A 134 -0.67 -11.54 -7.25
CA TYR A 134 0.10 -10.38 -7.70
C TYR A 134 1.56 -10.76 -7.87
N LYS A 135 2.12 -10.59 -9.06
CA LYS A 135 3.54 -10.86 -9.35
C LYS A 135 4.30 -9.57 -9.54
N ILE A 136 5.33 -9.37 -8.72
CA ILE A 136 6.15 -8.17 -8.76
C ILE A 136 7.02 -8.21 -10.02
N LYS A 137 6.86 -7.20 -10.88
CA LYS A 137 7.71 -7.00 -12.06
C LYS A 137 8.96 -6.24 -11.64
N LEU A 138 10.12 -6.88 -11.73
CA LEU A 138 11.41 -6.23 -11.51
C LEU A 138 11.74 -5.30 -12.68
N LEU A 139 12.08 -4.05 -12.36
CA LEU A 139 12.72 -3.11 -13.28
C LEU A 139 14.24 -3.29 -13.27
N ASN A 140 14.79 -3.57 -12.10
CA ASN A 140 16.21 -3.84 -11.88
C ASN A 140 16.33 -5.02 -10.90
N PRO A 141 17.41 -5.83 -10.98
CA PRO A 141 17.58 -6.99 -10.13
C PRO A 141 17.79 -6.60 -8.66
N CYS A 142 17.31 -7.44 -7.74
CA CYS A 142 17.70 -7.37 -6.33
C CYS A 142 19.21 -7.61 -6.20
N ARG A 143 19.88 -6.83 -5.36
CA ARG A 143 21.33 -6.88 -5.16
C ARG A 143 21.66 -7.62 -3.87
N GLU A 144 22.62 -8.53 -3.96
CA GLU A 144 23.06 -9.31 -2.80
C GLU A 144 23.63 -8.40 -1.70
N GLY A 145 23.28 -8.70 -0.45
CA GLY A 145 23.72 -7.94 0.73
C GLY A 145 23.05 -6.59 0.94
N LYS A 146 22.21 -6.11 0.00
CA LYS A 146 21.49 -4.84 0.17
C LYS A 146 20.21 -5.02 0.99
N LYS A 147 19.89 -4.00 1.78
CA LYS A 147 18.64 -3.90 2.54
C LYS A 147 17.50 -3.46 1.61
N LEU A 148 16.26 -3.41 2.10
CA LEU A 148 15.11 -2.95 1.33
C LEU A 148 14.56 -1.63 1.90
N LEU A 149 14.43 -0.63 1.04
CA LEU A 149 13.73 0.61 1.30
C LEU A 149 12.46 0.66 0.44
N VAL A 150 11.29 0.69 1.09
CA VAL A 150 10.00 0.88 0.42
C VAL A 150 9.54 2.32 0.63
N LEU A 151 9.19 3.02 -0.44
CA LEU A 151 8.78 4.42 -0.39
C LEU A 151 7.37 4.58 -0.93
N ASP A 152 6.52 5.22 -0.15
CA ASP A 152 5.33 5.87 -0.68
C ASP A 152 5.70 7.07 -1.58
N ILE A 153 4.72 7.60 -2.32
CA ILE A 153 4.90 8.71 -3.24
C ILE A 153 4.26 10.01 -2.72
N ASP A 154 2.94 9.99 -2.50
CA ASP A 154 2.14 11.19 -2.27
C ASP A 154 2.46 11.76 -0.88
N TYR A 155 2.88 13.03 -0.79
CA TYR A 155 3.39 13.65 0.45
C TYR A 155 4.65 13.01 1.05
N THR A 156 5.10 11.86 0.55
CA THR A 156 6.40 11.29 0.90
C THR A 156 7.53 11.89 0.05
N LEU A 157 7.42 11.80 -1.29
CA LEU A 157 8.46 12.23 -2.24
C LEU A 157 8.11 13.53 -2.97
N PHE A 158 6.83 13.92 -3.02
CA PHE A 158 6.39 15.14 -3.68
C PHE A 158 5.02 15.63 -3.18
N ASP A 159 4.70 16.88 -3.47
CA ASP A 159 3.39 17.46 -3.20
C ASP A 159 2.42 17.19 -4.36
N HIS A 160 1.54 16.21 -4.19
CA HIS A 160 0.58 15.80 -5.22
C HIS A 160 -0.66 16.71 -5.36
N ARG A 161 -0.82 17.73 -4.49
CA ARG A 161 -2.03 18.57 -4.44
C ARG A 161 -1.81 19.98 -4.94
N SER A 162 -0.60 20.53 -4.80
CA SER A 162 -0.34 21.86 -5.34
C SER A 162 -0.32 21.82 -6.87
N ALA A 163 -0.91 22.83 -7.49
CA ALA A 163 -0.70 23.08 -8.90
C ALA A 163 0.72 23.65 -9.12
N ALA A 164 1.38 23.22 -10.20
CA ALA A 164 2.65 23.77 -10.65
C ALA A 164 2.73 23.65 -12.18
N GLU A 165 3.46 24.57 -12.82
CA GLU A 165 3.73 24.50 -14.26
C GLU A 165 4.76 23.42 -14.57
N ASN A 166 5.72 23.23 -13.66
CA ASN A 166 6.76 22.20 -13.76
C ASN A 166 6.61 21.19 -12.61
N PRO A 167 6.48 19.87 -12.88
CA PRO A 167 6.42 18.84 -11.84
C PRO A 167 7.58 18.88 -10.84
N LEU A 168 8.76 19.37 -11.24
CA LEU A 168 9.94 19.48 -10.37
C LEU A 168 9.78 20.52 -9.26
N GLU A 169 8.84 21.46 -9.38
CA GLU A 169 8.50 22.42 -8.31
C GLU A 169 7.77 21.72 -7.15
N LEU A 170 7.08 20.62 -7.45
CA LEU A 170 6.37 19.79 -6.47
C LEU A 170 7.28 18.74 -5.83
N MET A 171 8.46 18.50 -6.40
CA MET A 171 9.44 17.55 -5.88
C MET A 171 9.89 17.95 -4.47
N ARG A 172 9.86 17.00 -3.53
CA ARG A 172 10.36 17.23 -2.19
C ARG A 172 11.86 17.55 -2.23
N PRO A 173 12.35 18.54 -1.47
CA PRO A 173 13.77 18.86 -1.41
C PRO A 173 14.64 17.63 -1.11
N TYR A 174 15.81 17.56 -1.75
CA TYR A 174 16.81 16.50 -1.60
C TYR A 174 16.38 15.12 -2.12
N LEU A 175 15.33 15.00 -2.93
CA LEU A 175 14.84 13.70 -3.42
C LEU A 175 15.93 12.85 -4.08
N HIS A 176 16.68 13.42 -5.02
CA HIS A 176 17.68 12.64 -5.77
C HIS A 176 18.93 12.35 -4.95
N GLU A 177 19.36 13.27 -4.10
CA GLU A 177 20.44 13.09 -3.15
C GLU A 177 20.11 11.97 -2.16
N PHE A 178 18.89 11.98 -1.63
CA PHE A 178 18.36 10.94 -0.74
C PHE A 178 18.34 9.58 -1.43
N LEU A 179 17.76 9.47 -2.64
CA LEU A 179 17.68 8.19 -3.36
C LEU A 179 19.06 7.68 -3.76
N THR A 180 19.98 8.57 -4.16
CA THR A 180 21.37 8.20 -4.48
C THR A 180 22.08 7.63 -3.26
N ALA A 181 22.00 8.31 -2.12
CA ALA A 181 22.62 7.86 -0.87
C ALA A 181 21.98 6.57 -0.34
N ALA A 182 20.65 6.47 -0.36
CA ALA A 182 19.93 5.26 0.04
C ALA A 182 20.30 4.07 -0.85
N TYR A 183 20.41 4.27 -2.17
CA TYR A 183 20.75 3.21 -3.12
C TYR A 183 22.12 2.57 -2.85
N ALA A 184 23.04 3.27 -2.19
CA ALA A 184 24.30 2.70 -1.77
C ALA A 184 24.10 1.47 -0.87
N GLU A 185 23.08 1.46 -0.01
CA GLU A 185 22.86 0.41 1.00
C GLU A 185 21.53 -0.34 0.85
N TYR A 186 20.58 0.22 0.10
CA TYR A 186 19.21 -0.28 -0.03
C TYR A 186 18.83 -0.48 -1.49
N ASP A 187 18.21 -1.61 -1.80
CA ASP A 187 17.31 -1.72 -2.94
C ASP A 187 16.04 -0.92 -2.68
N ILE A 188 15.59 -0.20 -3.70
CA ILE A 188 14.51 0.78 -3.57
C ILE A 188 13.28 0.29 -4.32
N VAL A 189 12.16 0.23 -3.62
CA VAL A 189 10.85 -0.12 -4.17
C VAL A 189 9.91 1.05 -3.94
N ILE A 190 9.19 1.47 -4.99
CA ILE A 190 8.15 2.50 -4.89
C ILE A 190 6.80 1.80 -4.76
N TRP A 191 6.00 2.19 -3.76
CA TRP A 191 4.67 1.61 -3.55
C TRP A 191 3.62 2.69 -3.29
N SER A 192 2.73 2.91 -4.26
CA SER A 192 1.63 3.88 -4.17
C SER A 192 0.26 3.22 -4.05
N ALA A 193 -0.68 3.92 -3.43
CA ALA A 193 -2.10 3.56 -3.42
C ALA A 193 -2.86 4.02 -4.68
N THR A 194 -2.15 4.43 -5.74
CA THR A 194 -2.71 4.79 -7.05
C THR A 194 -2.52 3.66 -8.07
N SER A 195 -2.96 3.82 -9.32
CA SER A 195 -2.73 2.85 -10.40
C SER A 195 -1.31 2.93 -10.96
N MET A 196 -0.81 1.81 -11.49
CA MET A 196 0.53 1.75 -12.10
C MET A 196 0.79 2.87 -13.13
N LYS A 197 -0.19 3.21 -13.97
CA LYS A 197 -0.10 4.35 -14.91
C LYS A 197 0.31 5.67 -14.22
N TRP A 198 -0.30 5.99 -13.08
CA TRP A 198 0.01 7.21 -12.34
C TRP A 198 1.37 7.11 -11.65
N VAL A 199 1.72 5.94 -11.13
CA VAL A 199 3.04 5.68 -10.55
C VAL A 199 4.14 5.91 -11.58
N GLU A 200 4.03 5.30 -12.76
CA GLU A 200 5.00 5.45 -13.84
C GLU A 200 5.09 6.90 -14.34
N LEU A 201 3.94 7.56 -14.53
CA LEU A 201 3.90 8.96 -14.96
C LEU A 201 4.61 9.87 -13.94
N LYS A 202 4.26 9.78 -12.65
CA LYS A 202 4.83 10.66 -11.61
C LYS A 202 6.30 10.38 -11.38
N MET A 203 6.71 9.12 -11.27
CA MET A 203 8.13 8.77 -11.11
C MET A 203 8.95 9.11 -12.36
N GLY A 204 8.36 9.09 -13.55
CA GLY A 204 8.97 9.59 -14.78
C GLY A 204 9.15 11.10 -14.77
N GLN A 205 8.09 11.85 -14.45
CA GLN A 205 8.10 13.33 -14.39
C GLN A 205 9.07 13.89 -13.34
N LEU A 206 9.18 13.22 -12.19
CA LEU A 206 10.15 13.56 -11.14
C LEU A 206 11.56 13.09 -11.47
N GLY A 207 11.81 12.45 -12.61
CA GLY A 207 13.14 11.96 -13.00
C GLY A 207 13.65 10.74 -12.21
N VAL A 208 12.80 10.12 -11.39
CA VAL A 208 13.15 8.98 -10.52
C VAL A 208 13.45 7.72 -11.34
N LEU A 209 12.70 7.47 -12.42
CA LEU A 209 12.88 6.25 -13.23
C LEU A 209 14.11 6.28 -14.15
N ASN A 210 14.65 7.46 -14.45
CA ASN A 210 15.70 7.65 -15.45
C ASN A 210 16.98 8.28 -14.87
N ASN A 211 17.19 8.18 -13.56
CA ASN A 211 18.38 8.72 -12.93
C ASN A 211 19.61 7.79 -13.13
N PRO A 212 20.80 8.33 -13.46
CA PRO A 212 22.01 7.51 -13.61
C PRO A 212 22.61 7.05 -12.27
N ASN A 213 22.31 7.73 -11.16
CA ASN A 213 22.99 7.52 -9.88
C ASN A 213 22.34 6.44 -9.00
N TYR A 214 21.13 5.99 -9.32
CA TYR A 214 20.44 4.93 -8.61
C TYR A 214 19.49 4.16 -9.53
N LYS A 215 18.97 3.04 -9.04
CA LYS A 215 17.98 2.22 -9.75
C LYS A 215 16.82 1.85 -8.84
N ILE A 216 15.61 1.86 -9.39
CA ILE A 216 14.41 1.38 -8.72
C ILE A 216 14.25 -0.11 -9.03
N THR A 217 14.13 -0.93 -8.00
CA THR A 217 14.01 -2.39 -8.12
C THR A 217 12.66 -2.79 -8.68
N ALA A 218 11.58 -2.24 -8.14
CA ALA A 218 10.21 -2.50 -8.59
C ALA A 218 9.27 -1.33 -8.27
N LEU A 219 8.15 -1.29 -9.00
CA LEU A 219 7.01 -0.43 -8.74
C LEU A 219 5.84 -1.30 -8.28
N LEU A 220 5.13 -0.83 -7.26
CA LEU A 220 3.92 -1.44 -6.72
C LEU A 220 2.81 -0.39 -6.70
N ASP A 221 1.60 -0.84 -6.99
CA ASP A 221 0.42 0.00 -7.07
C ASP A 221 -0.67 -0.51 -6.10
N HIS A 222 -1.86 0.10 -6.13
CA HIS A 222 -2.97 -0.28 -5.28
C HIS A 222 -3.39 -1.76 -5.43
N LEU A 223 -3.16 -2.39 -6.58
CA LEU A 223 -3.44 -3.82 -6.78
C LEU A 223 -2.54 -4.74 -5.95
N ALA A 224 -1.43 -4.23 -5.41
CA ALA A 224 -0.59 -4.97 -4.46
C ALA A 224 -1.11 -4.88 -3.01
N MET A 225 -1.99 -3.90 -2.71
CA MET A 225 -2.50 -3.67 -1.36
C MET A 225 -3.51 -4.73 -0.94
N ILE A 226 -3.78 -4.80 0.37
CA ILE A 226 -4.87 -5.62 0.91
C ILE A 226 -5.75 -4.75 1.80
N SER A 227 -7.00 -5.17 1.94
CA SER A 227 -7.89 -4.57 2.92
C SER A 227 -7.91 -5.36 4.19
N VAL A 228 -7.67 -4.65 5.28
CA VAL A 228 -7.66 -5.19 6.63
C VAL A 228 -8.89 -4.71 7.37
N GLN A 229 -9.35 -5.56 8.29
CA GLN A 229 -10.43 -5.23 9.21
C GLN A 229 -9.87 -5.24 10.63
N SER A 230 -10.24 -4.24 11.42
CA SER A 230 -9.97 -4.19 12.86
C SER A 230 -11.10 -4.83 13.67
N HIS A 231 -10.86 -5.15 14.94
CA HIS A 231 -11.90 -5.65 15.84
C HIS A 231 -13.04 -4.64 16.05
N SER A 232 -12.78 -3.34 15.89
CA SER A 232 -13.82 -2.30 15.93
C SER A 232 -14.72 -2.30 14.69
N GLY A 233 -14.49 -3.21 13.73
CA GLY A 233 -15.25 -3.35 12.49
C GLY A 233 -14.81 -2.39 11.39
N ARG A 234 -13.81 -1.54 11.65
CA ARG A 234 -13.30 -0.58 10.66
C ARG A 234 -12.51 -1.33 9.59
N THR A 235 -12.74 -0.95 8.34
CA THR A 235 -12.09 -1.57 7.18
C THR A 235 -11.32 -0.49 6.43
N PHE A 236 -10.04 -0.76 6.15
CA PHE A 236 -9.17 0.14 5.39
C PHE A 236 -8.12 -0.65 4.62
N GLU A 237 -7.34 0.02 3.78
CA GLU A 237 -6.30 -0.61 2.96
C GLU A 237 -4.90 -0.36 3.53
N CYS A 238 -4.02 -1.32 3.33
CA CYS A 238 -2.61 -1.23 3.71
C CYS A 238 -1.69 -1.88 2.67
N LYS A 239 -0.39 -1.62 2.80
CA LYS A 239 0.72 -2.09 1.97
C LYS A 239 1.49 -3.18 2.74
N PRO A 240 1.10 -4.45 2.62
CA PRO A 240 1.70 -5.52 3.42
C PRO A 240 3.08 -5.90 2.88
N LEU A 241 4.15 -5.56 3.58
CA LEU A 241 5.54 -5.88 3.18
C LEU A 241 5.80 -7.39 3.03
N GLY A 242 4.98 -8.23 3.68
CA GLY A 242 5.00 -9.68 3.47
C GLY A 242 4.80 -10.10 2.01
N LEU A 243 4.16 -9.25 1.18
CA LEU A 243 4.07 -9.49 -0.26
C LEU A 243 5.45 -9.57 -0.91
N ILE A 244 6.35 -8.64 -0.54
CA ILE A 244 7.70 -8.56 -1.08
C ILE A 244 8.56 -9.67 -0.46
N TRP A 245 8.45 -9.88 0.86
CA TRP A 245 9.23 -10.90 1.57
C TRP A 245 8.95 -12.31 1.07
N ASP A 246 7.70 -12.66 0.77
CA ASP A 246 7.36 -14.00 0.28
C ASP A 246 7.79 -14.23 -1.18
N GLN A 247 7.89 -13.16 -1.99
CA GLN A 247 8.35 -13.27 -3.39
C GLN A 247 9.87 -13.21 -3.53
N PHE A 248 10.57 -12.55 -2.59
CA PHE A 248 12.02 -12.40 -2.59
C PHE A 248 12.65 -12.78 -1.23
N PRO A 249 12.35 -13.96 -0.67
CA PRO A 249 12.77 -14.34 0.68
C PRO A 249 14.27 -14.49 0.85
N GLN A 250 15.00 -14.70 -0.26
CA GLN A 250 16.46 -14.78 -0.28
C GLN A 250 17.14 -13.42 -0.11
N PHE A 251 16.43 -12.31 -0.38
CA PHE A 251 16.96 -10.96 -0.28
C PHE A 251 16.39 -10.20 0.92
N TYR A 252 15.09 -10.31 1.15
CA TYR A 252 14.39 -9.39 2.06
C TYR A 252 13.54 -10.10 3.10
N SER A 253 13.52 -9.50 4.28
CA SER A 253 12.69 -9.92 5.40
C SER A 253 12.40 -8.72 6.30
N ARG A 254 11.61 -8.95 7.36
CA ARG A 254 11.39 -7.97 8.42
C ARG A 254 12.67 -7.45 9.09
N LYS A 255 13.81 -8.15 8.99
CA LYS A 255 15.07 -7.76 9.64
C LYS A 255 15.85 -6.70 8.87
N ASN A 256 15.64 -6.58 7.56
CA ASN A 256 16.42 -5.70 6.69
C ASN A 256 15.54 -4.81 5.81
N THR A 257 14.26 -4.64 6.15
CA THR A 257 13.32 -3.80 5.41
C THR A 257 12.88 -2.61 6.24
N ILE A 258 12.81 -1.43 5.63
CA ILE A 258 12.18 -0.24 6.21
C ILE A 258 11.28 0.41 5.14
N MET A 259 10.14 0.95 5.57
CA MET A 259 9.13 1.58 4.72
C MET A 259 8.86 3.00 5.20
N PHE A 260 8.91 3.98 4.30
CA PHE A 260 8.52 5.37 4.58
C PHE A 260 7.18 5.67 3.93
N ASP A 261 6.26 6.15 4.73
CA ASP A 261 4.90 6.48 4.34
C ASP A 261 4.36 7.52 5.32
N ASP A 262 3.62 8.52 4.86
CA ASP A 262 3.08 9.56 5.74
C ASP A 262 1.86 9.08 6.53
N LEU A 263 1.28 7.94 6.14
CA LEU A 263 0.09 7.35 6.74
C LEU A 263 0.44 6.07 7.51
N LYS A 264 0.29 6.10 8.84
CA LYS A 264 0.70 4.98 9.71
C LYS A 264 -0.08 3.70 9.42
N ARG A 265 -1.36 3.85 9.05
CA ARG A 265 -2.22 2.72 8.67
C ARG A 265 -1.68 1.90 7.49
N ASN A 266 -0.88 2.50 6.59
CA ASN A 266 -0.39 1.81 5.39
C ASN A 266 0.56 0.66 5.73
N PHE A 267 1.23 0.68 6.88
CA PHE A 267 2.11 -0.39 7.33
C PHE A 267 1.59 -1.12 8.57
N VAL A 268 0.26 -1.12 8.81
CA VAL A 268 -0.36 -1.77 9.98
C VAL A 268 -0.08 -3.28 10.07
N MET A 269 0.12 -3.97 8.94
CA MET A 269 0.50 -5.40 8.91
C MET A 269 1.99 -5.64 9.20
N ASN A 270 2.79 -4.58 9.28
CA ASN A 270 4.24 -4.61 9.51
C ASN A 270 4.71 -3.34 10.25
N PRO A 271 4.16 -3.07 11.45
CA PRO A 271 4.31 -1.78 12.14
C PRO A 271 5.76 -1.49 12.52
N GLN A 272 6.51 -2.54 12.89
CA GLN A 272 7.93 -2.44 13.24
C GLN A 272 8.84 -2.06 12.07
N ASN A 273 8.36 -2.15 10.82
CA ASN A 273 9.12 -1.82 9.62
C ASN A 273 8.73 -0.48 9.01
N GLY A 274 7.71 0.20 9.55
CA GLY A 274 7.27 1.50 9.07
C GLY A 274 7.92 2.66 9.84
N LEU A 275 8.21 3.74 9.13
CA LEU A 275 8.53 5.04 9.70
C LEU A 275 7.54 6.05 9.12
N THR A 276 6.77 6.69 10.01
CA THR A 276 5.85 7.76 9.62
C THR A 276 6.65 9.02 9.27
N ILE A 277 6.79 9.31 7.97
CA ILE A 277 7.48 10.50 7.50
C ILE A 277 6.56 11.71 7.62
N ARG A 278 7.10 12.90 7.93
CA ARG A 278 6.29 14.13 7.90
C ARG A 278 5.79 14.39 6.47
N PRO A 279 4.50 14.67 6.26
CA PRO A 279 3.97 14.89 4.91
C PRO A 279 4.49 16.20 4.31
N PHE A 280 4.96 16.15 3.06
CA PHE A 280 5.40 17.31 2.30
C PHE A 280 4.24 17.95 1.54
N ARG A 281 3.73 19.05 2.08
CA ARG A 281 2.54 19.76 1.59
C ARG A 281 2.89 21.17 1.19
N LYS A 282 2.09 21.78 0.31
CA LYS A 282 2.22 23.19 -0.10
C LYS A 282 3.66 23.51 -0.50
N ALA A 283 4.18 22.82 -1.52
CA ALA A 283 5.58 22.91 -1.94
C ALA A 283 6.02 24.38 -2.14
N HIS A 284 5.17 25.22 -2.73
CA HIS A 284 5.42 26.65 -2.92
C HIS A 284 5.75 27.44 -1.62
N LEU A 285 5.31 26.98 -0.45
CA LEU A 285 5.63 27.58 0.85
C LEU A 285 6.78 26.87 1.57
N ASN A 286 6.84 25.54 1.47
CA ASN A 286 7.67 24.72 2.36
C ASN A 286 8.96 24.19 1.72
N ARG A 287 9.11 24.28 0.39
CA ARG A 287 10.28 23.75 -0.33
C ARG A 287 11.60 24.37 0.11
N GLY A 288 11.59 25.62 0.57
CA GLY A 288 12.80 26.29 1.07
C GLY A 288 13.25 25.84 2.46
N THR A 289 12.39 25.16 3.23
CA THR A 289 12.62 24.83 4.65
C THR A 289 12.53 23.34 4.95
N ASP A 290 11.89 22.52 4.11
CA ASP A 290 11.85 21.06 4.29
C ASP A 290 13.26 20.46 4.14
N GLN A 291 13.66 19.70 5.15
CA GLN A 291 14.95 19.01 5.25
C GLN A 291 14.76 17.53 5.57
N GLU A 292 13.54 17.00 5.45
CA GLU A 292 13.18 15.70 6.01
C GLU A 292 13.95 14.57 5.33
N LEU A 293 14.01 14.57 3.99
CA LEU A 293 14.77 13.57 3.23
C LEU A 293 16.28 13.65 3.49
N SER A 294 16.82 14.86 3.74
CA SER A 294 18.23 15.04 4.13
C SER A 294 18.52 14.39 5.49
N LYS A 295 17.64 14.60 6.48
CA LYS A 295 17.77 13.96 7.80
C LYS A 295 17.55 12.44 7.74
N LEU A 296 16.56 11.98 6.97
CA LEU A 296 16.29 10.56 6.77
C LEU A 296 17.42 9.85 6.02
N THR A 297 18.13 10.54 5.14
CA THR A 297 19.37 10.03 4.54
C THR A 297 20.38 9.65 5.64
N GLN A 298 20.61 10.55 6.59
CA GLN A 298 21.54 10.29 7.70
C GLN A 298 21.07 9.10 8.55
N TYR A 299 19.76 9.01 8.81
CA TYR A 299 19.18 7.89 9.54
C TYR A 299 19.36 6.55 8.82
N LEU A 300 19.03 6.48 7.53
CA LEU A 300 19.20 5.26 6.72
C LEU A 300 20.65 4.79 6.70
N LEU A 301 21.60 5.70 6.44
CA LEU A 301 23.02 5.36 6.44
C LEU A 301 23.51 4.90 7.82
N ALA A 302 22.97 5.48 8.90
CA ALA A 302 23.31 5.10 10.26
C ALA A 302 22.80 3.70 10.65
N ILE A 303 21.63 3.29 10.17
CA ILE A 303 21.05 1.97 10.48
C ILE A 303 21.45 0.90 9.46
N ALA A 304 22.00 1.28 8.30
CA ALA A 304 22.50 0.35 7.29
C ALA A 304 23.60 -0.58 7.82
N GLU A 305 24.41 -0.12 8.78
CA GLU A 305 25.47 -0.89 9.43
C GLU A 305 24.95 -1.98 10.39
N LEU A 306 23.65 -1.97 10.72
CA LEU A 306 23.05 -2.94 11.63
C LEU A 306 22.61 -4.21 10.89
N ASP A 307 22.91 -5.38 11.44
CA ASP A 307 22.48 -6.65 10.86
C ASP A 307 20.95 -6.85 10.93
N ASP A 308 20.30 -6.27 11.94
CA ASP A 308 18.88 -6.44 12.21
C ASP A 308 18.21 -5.12 12.64
N LEU A 309 17.29 -4.64 11.80
CA LEU A 309 16.53 -3.41 12.01
C LEU A 309 15.34 -3.60 12.96
N SER A 310 14.94 -4.83 13.27
CA SER A 310 13.69 -5.13 14.01
C SER A 310 13.68 -4.65 15.47
N LYS A 311 14.82 -4.19 16.00
CA LYS A 311 14.95 -3.63 17.35
C LYS A 311 14.87 -2.11 17.41
N LEU A 312 14.80 -1.44 16.25
CA LEU A 312 14.79 0.01 16.18
C LEU A 312 13.41 0.56 16.53
N ASN A 313 13.36 1.68 17.26
CA ASN A 313 12.12 2.43 17.37
C ASN A 313 12.13 3.55 16.31
N HIS A 314 11.43 3.34 15.21
CA HIS A 314 11.37 4.30 14.10
C HIS A 314 10.63 5.59 14.47
N ASP A 315 9.76 5.61 15.49
CA ASP A 315 9.12 6.85 15.98
C ASP A 315 10.13 7.81 16.63
N ARG A 316 11.32 7.31 16.99
CA ARG A 316 12.41 8.09 17.62
C ARG A 316 13.67 8.15 16.75
N TRP A 317 13.50 8.07 15.43
CA TRP A 317 14.62 8.08 14.48
C TRP A 317 15.50 9.33 14.57
N GLU A 318 14.92 10.50 14.89
CA GLU A 318 15.67 11.75 15.07
C GLU A 318 16.67 11.64 16.24
N VAL A 319 16.23 11.10 17.37
CA VAL A 319 17.07 10.88 18.57
C VAL A 319 18.20 9.90 18.28
N PHE A 320 17.90 8.81 17.56
CA PHE A 320 18.91 7.82 17.18
C PHE A 320 20.04 8.46 16.36
N THR A 321 19.68 9.34 15.42
CA THR A 321 20.63 10.01 14.53
C THR A 321 21.55 10.96 15.29
N GLU A 322 21.00 11.73 16.25
CA GLU A 322 21.78 12.62 17.11
C GLU A 322 22.78 11.86 17.99
N ASP A 323 22.36 10.76 18.60
CA ASP A 323 23.21 9.95 19.47
C ASP A 323 24.33 9.24 18.70
N ASN A 324 24.04 8.74 17.50
CA ASN A 324 25.06 8.15 16.63
C ASN A 324 26.07 9.22 16.15
N GLY A 325 25.60 10.41 15.79
CA GLY A 325 26.46 11.54 15.45
C GLY A 325 27.41 11.95 16.59
N LYS A 326 26.93 11.93 17.85
CA LYS A 326 27.76 12.19 19.03
C LYS A 326 28.79 11.08 19.26
N ARG A 327 28.44 9.82 19.04
CA ARG A 327 29.36 8.67 19.17
C ARG A 327 30.48 8.74 18.13
N ARG A 328 30.16 9.00 16.86
CA ARG A 328 31.14 9.13 15.78
C ARG A 328 32.10 10.32 15.94
N ARG A 329 31.71 11.37 16.67
CA ARG A 329 32.59 12.52 16.99
C ARG A 329 33.52 12.29 18.20
N ARG A 330 33.32 11.20 18.95
CA ARG A 330 34.11 10.84 20.14
C ARG A 330 35.14 9.74 19.89
N VAL A 331 35.09 9.11 18.72
CA VAL A 331 36.11 8.20 18.18
C VAL A 331 36.94 9.02 17.20
#